data_AF-A0A835KLK7-F1
#
_entry.id   AF-A0A835KLK7-F1
#
_cell.length_a   1.000
_cell.length_b   1.000
_cell.length_c   1.000
_cell.angle_alpha   90.00
_cell.angle_beta   90.00
_cell.angle_gamma   90.00
#
_symmetry.space_group_name_H-M   'P 1'
#
loop_
_entity.id
_entity.type
_entity.pdbx_description
1 polymer ?
#
loop_
_entity_poly.entity_id
_entity_poly.type
_entity_poly.pdbx_seq_one_letter_code
_entity_poly.pdbx_strand_id
1 'polypeptide(L)'
;MGFIHRRTSKQTVKVKTLLGLALTRLAVARRPHVARRSISSSDVSQFLALGHLDRALHRAEHVIEEDNILEAFSIIELYCNRLIENAKQLDKPHECDEDTQEAVAGVMFAAGWCGELPELLFARNILENKFGGDFAMMAKHGTGAVDPMLVWKFSGNKRNMELKKKVVKEIAAENNIQVNFSEFSEVAEQDGCDNMPHHQELNHKAIYQIDMDGSSESGSGHSPPHDEDPCDISDFDGSKSVQPKEKKATISVRTR
;
A
#
# COMPACT_ATOMS: atom_id res chain seq x y z
N MET A 1 4.40 44.54 -6.01
CA MET A 1 3.30 43.54 -6.03
C MET A 1 3.67 42.26 -6.83
N GLY A 2 4.88 41.70 -6.70
CA GLY A 2 5.34 40.57 -7.55
C GLY A 2 5.69 39.25 -6.85
N PHE A 3 5.60 39.20 -5.52
CA PHE A 3 6.14 38.07 -4.74
C PHE A 3 5.20 36.88 -4.59
N ILE A 4 3.88 37.12 -4.56
CA ILE A 4 2.87 36.07 -4.31
C ILE A 4 2.75 35.14 -5.52
N HIS A 5 2.63 35.70 -6.73
CA HIS A 5 2.45 34.94 -7.97
C HIS A 5 3.68 34.07 -8.34
N ARG A 6 4.89 34.51 -7.97
CA ARG A 6 6.12 33.73 -8.17
C ARG A 6 6.19 32.51 -7.25
N ARG A 7 5.61 32.57 -6.05
CA ARG A 7 5.63 31.47 -5.07
C ARG A 7 4.64 30.38 -5.44
N THR A 8 3.43 30.75 -5.87
CA THR A 8 2.38 29.82 -6.30
C THR A 8 2.80 29.03 -7.53
N SER A 9 3.37 29.71 -8.55
CA SER A 9 3.86 29.06 -9.77
C SER A 9 4.94 28.00 -9.50
N LYS A 10 5.88 28.26 -8.57
CA LYS A 10 6.89 27.28 -8.16
C LYS A 10 6.27 26.07 -7.44
N GLN A 11 5.23 26.28 -6.63
CA GLN A 11 4.52 25.19 -5.96
C GLN A 11 3.74 24.32 -6.95
N THR A 12 3.13 24.94 -7.97
CA THR A 12 2.40 24.22 -9.03
C THR A 12 3.30 23.32 -9.85
N VAL A 13 4.49 23.80 -10.21
CA VAL A 13 5.50 22.94 -10.89
C VAL A 13 5.87 21.74 -10.01
N LYS A 14 6.07 21.96 -8.70
CA LYS A 14 6.36 20.87 -7.75
C LYS A 14 5.22 19.86 -7.65
N VAL A 15 3.97 20.32 -7.53
CA VAL A 15 2.79 19.43 -7.51
C VAL A 15 2.73 18.61 -8.79
N LYS A 16 2.89 19.24 -9.96
CA LYS A 16 2.92 18.52 -11.23
C LYS A 16 4.00 17.44 -11.28
N THR A 17 5.21 17.73 -10.81
CA THR A 17 6.28 16.73 -10.71
C THR A 17 5.93 15.60 -9.75
N LEU A 18 5.37 15.91 -8.58
CA LEU A 18 4.95 14.90 -7.59
C LEU A 18 3.85 14.00 -8.14
N LEU A 19 2.84 14.56 -8.81
CA LEU A 19 1.78 13.77 -9.44
C LEU A 19 2.31 12.87 -10.55
N GLY A 20 3.26 13.35 -11.36
CA GLY A 20 3.93 12.50 -12.36
C GLY A 20 4.68 11.33 -11.74
N LEU A 21 5.40 11.58 -10.63
CA LEU A 21 6.05 10.51 -9.85
C LEU A 21 5.03 9.55 -9.23
N ALA A 22 3.91 10.07 -8.71
CA ALA A 22 2.83 9.27 -8.14
C ALA A 22 2.27 8.29 -9.19
N LEU A 23 2.03 8.73 -10.42
CA LEU A 23 1.61 7.88 -11.53
C LEU A 23 2.60 6.75 -11.82
N THR A 24 3.90 7.06 -11.86
CA THR A 24 4.92 6.03 -12.08
C THR A 24 4.97 5.00 -10.95
N ARG A 25 4.80 5.45 -9.69
CA ARG A 25 4.77 4.55 -8.54
C ARG A 25 3.48 3.75 -8.46
N LEU A 26 2.34 4.34 -8.83
CA LEU A 26 1.04 3.68 -8.87
C LEU A 26 1.07 2.43 -9.76
N ALA A 27 1.73 2.50 -10.92
CA ALA A 27 1.90 1.34 -11.80
C ALA A 27 2.65 0.18 -11.14
N VAL A 28 3.55 0.47 -10.19
CA VAL A 28 4.26 -0.54 -9.40
C VAL A 28 3.40 -1.02 -8.23
N ALA A 29 2.74 -0.09 -7.53
CA ALA A 29 1.87 -0.36 -6.38
C ALA A 29 0.70 -1.28 -6.74
N ARG A 30 0.15 -1.20 -7.96
CA ARG A 30 -0.91 -2.12 -8.43
C ARG A 30 -0.52 -3.60 -8.39
N ARG A 31 0.75 -3.93 -8.61
CA ARG A 31 1.21 -5.33 -8.79
C ARG A 31 0.92 -6.24 -7.58
N PRO A 32 1.32 -5.88 -6.34
CA PRO A 32 1.01 -6.71 -5.17
C PRO A 32 -0.51 -6.86 -4.94
N HIS A 33 -1.32 -5.83 -5.20
CA HIS A 33 -2.78 -5.92 -5.10
C HIS A 33 -3.38 -6.92 -6.11
N VAL A 34 -2.94 -6.87 -7.37
CA VAL A 34 -3.36 -7.85 -8.40
C VAL A 34 -2.98 -9.28 -8.00
N ALA A 35 -1.76 -9.46 -7.45
CA ALA A 35 -1.31 -10.77 -7.00
C ALA A 35 -2.17 -11.29 -5.82
N ARG A 36 -2.41 -10.46 -4.80
CA ARG A 36 -3.25 -10.84 -3.65
C ARG A 36 -4.69 -11.12 -4.06
N ARG A 37 -5.25 -10.36 -5.00
CA ARG A 37 -6.57 -10.62 -5.59
C ARG A 37 -6.60 -12.00 -6.25
N SER A 38 -5.60 -12.33 -7.07
CA SER A 38 -5.52 -13.61 -7.76
C SER A 38 -5.39 -14.79 -6.79
N ILE A 39 -4.55 -14.67 -5.76
CA ILE A 39 -4.42 -15.69 -4.71
C ILE A 39 -5.75 -15.88 -3.98
N SER A 40 -6.40 -14.77 -3.60
CA SER A 40 -7.70 -14.81 -2.90
C SER A 40 -8.79 -15.47 -3.73
N SER A 41 -8.83 -15.18 -5.04
CA SER A 41 -9.77 -15.82 -5.96
C SER A 41 -9.51 -17.33 -6.08
N SER A 42 -8.25 -17.75 -6.16
CA SER A 42 -7.88 -19.18 -6.17
C SER A 42 -8.26 -19.89 -4.87
N ASP A 43 -8.08 -19.23 -3.72
CA ASP A 43 -8.48 -19.80 -2.43
C ASP A 43 -10.01 -19.97 -2.34
N VAL A 44 -10.78 -19.01 -2.86
CA VAL A 44 -12.25 -19.12 -2.95
C VAL A 44 -12.63 -20.36 -3.78
N SER A 45 -12.04 -20.55 -4.97
CA SER A 45 -12.37 -21.71 -5.80
C SER A 45 -12.00 -23.04 -5.13
N GLN A 46 -10.87 -23.09 -4.42
CA GLN A 46 -10.48 -24.26 -3.63
C GLN A 46 -11.45 -24.55 -2.48
N PHE A 47 -11.88 -23.53 -1.74
CA PHE A 47 -12.86 -23.73 -0.66
C PHE A 47 -14.20 -24.21 -1.19
N LEU A 48 -14.64 -23.71 -2.35
CA LEU A 48 -15.85 -24.19 -3.00
C LEU A 48 -15.74 -25.65 -3.44
N ALA A 49 -14.61 -26.07 -4.00
CA ALA A 49 -14.36 -27.45 -4.39
C ALA A 49 -14.39 -28.42 -3.18
N LEU A 50 -13.99 -27.93 -1.99
CA LEU A 50 -14.05 -28.67 -0.73
C LEU A 50 -15.42 -28.59 -0.03
N GLY A 51 -16.39 -27.85 -0.57
CA GLY A 51 -17.70 -27.64 0.05
C GLY A 51 -17.71 -26.69 1.26
N HIS A 52 -16.62 -25.94 1.49
CA HIS A 52 -16.49 -25.02 2.61
C HIS A 52 -17.01 -23.61 2.27
N LEU A 53 -18.33 -23.48 2.12
CA LEU A 53 -18.96 -22.23 1.69
C LEU A 53 -18.71 -21.04 2.64
N ASP A 54 -18.66 -21.27 3.96
CA ASP A 54 -18.35 -20.22 4.94
C ASP A 54 -16.98 -19.59 4.66
N ARG A 55 -15.97 -20.44 4.48
CA ARG A 55 -14.59 -20.03 4.22
C ARG A 55 -14.45 -19.36 2.86
N ALA A 56 -15.20 -19.84 1.86
CA ALA A 56 -15.26 -19.19 0.56
C ALA A 56 -15.86 -17.77 0.67
N LEU A 57 -16.95 -17.59 1.43
CA LEU A 57 -17.55 -16.29 1.67
C LEU A 57 -16.59 -15.37 2.42
N HIS A 58 -15.96 -15.85 3.50
CA HIS A 58 -14.96 -15.07 4.22
C HIS A 58 -13.79 -14.66 3.32
N ARG A 59 -13.28 -15.59 2.50
CA ARG A 59 -12.18 -15.30 1.56
C ARG A 59 -12.58 -14.35 0.43
N ALA A 60 -13.84 -14.36 0.01
CA ALA A 60 -14.36 -13.44 -0.99
C ALA A 60 -14.36 -11.98 -0.52
N GLU A 61 -14.40 -11.74 0.80
CA GLU A 61 -14.22 -10.39 1.37
C GLU A 61 -12.87 -9.81 0.94
N HIS A 62 -11.79 -10.59 1.03
CA HIS A 62 -10.47 -10.15 0.57
C HIS A 62 -10.39 -9.90 -0.93
N VAL A 63 -11.12 -10.65 -1.75
CA VAL A 63 -11.21 -10.38 -3.20
C VAL A 63 -11.83 -9.00 -3.42
N ILE A 64 -12.93 -8.69 -2.72
CA ILE A 64 -13.60 -7.38 -2.78
C ILE A 64 -12.67 -6.27 -2.31
N GLU A 65 -11.90 -6.48 -1.25
CA GLU A 65 -10.95 -5.49 -0.74
C GLU A 65 -9.87 -5.14 -1.76
N GLU A 66 -9.23 -6.14 -2.36
CA GLU A 66 -8.17 -5.91 -3.34
C GLU A 66 -8.74 -5.27 -4.62
N ASP A 67 -9.92 -5.68 -5.08
CA ASP A 67 -10.59 -5.07 -6.23
C ASP A 67 -10.96 -3.61 -5.96
N ASN A 68 -11.49 -3.30 -4.78
CA ASN A 68 -11.80 -1.93 -4.40
C ASN A 68 -10.55 -1.03 -4.39
N ILE A 69 -9.40 -1.53 -3.91
CA ILE A 69 -8.15 -0.76 -3.93
C ILE A 69 -7.66 -0.56 -5.37
N LEU A 70 -7.73 -1.60 -6.21
CA LEU A 70 -7.33 -1.50 -7.62
C LEU A 70 -8.20 -0.50 -8.41
N GLU A 71 -9.50 -0.47 -8.14
CA GLU A 71 -10.42 0.51 -8.70
C GLU A 71 -10.16 1.92 -8.16
N ALA A 72 -9.92 2.07 -6.87
CA ALA A 72 -9.53 3.35 -6.27
C ALA A 72 -8.24 3.91 -6.89
N PHE A 73 -7.26 3.04 -7.15
CA PHE A 73 -6.04 3.42 -7.87
C PHE A 73 -6.35 3.95 -9.27
N SER A 74 -7.34 3.41 -9.98
CA SER A 74 -7.75 3.93 -11.30
C SER A 74 -8.40 5.30 -11.22
N ILE A 75 -9.18 5.58 -10.18
CA ILE A 75 -9.75 6.91 -9.93
C ILE A 75 -8.62 7.91 -9.60
N ILE A 76 -7.67 7.51 -8.74
CA ILE A 76 -6.51 8.35 -8.38
C ILE A 76 -5.65 8.67 -9.61
N GLU A 77 -5.43 7.70 -10.49
CA GLU A 77 -4.72 7.88 -11.77
C GLU A 77 -5.39 8.94 -12.63
N LEU A 78 -6.71 8.85 -12.79
CA LEU A 78 -7.51 9.83 -13.51
C LEU A 78 -7.35 11.24 -12.93
N TYR A 79 -7.45 11.39 -11.61
CA TYR A 79 -7.28 12.68 -10.95
C TYR A 79 -5.87 13.24 -11.10
N CYS A 80 -4.84 12.42 -10.93
CA CYS A 80 -3.46 12.85 -11.13
C CYS A 80 -3.26 13.39 -12.55
N ASN A 81 -3.76 12.69 -13.57
CA ASN A 81 -3.70 13.16 -14.96
C ASN A 81 -4.46 14.47 -15.17
N ARG A 82 -5.70 14.57 -14.67
CA ARG A 82 -6.52 15.79 -14.77
C ARG A 82 -5.82 17.00 -14.16
N LEU A 83 -5.19 16.84 -13.00
CA LEU A 83 -4.45 17.91 -12.32
C LEU A 83 -3.15 18.29 -13.05
N ILE A 84 -2.47 17.32 -13.68
CA ILE A 84 -1.26 17.57 -14.50
C ILE A 84 -1.60 18.39 -15.75
N GLU A 85 -2.73 18.06 -16.40
CA GLU A 85 -3.25 18.76 -17.58
C GLU A 85 -3.71 20.18 -17.23
N ASN A 86 -4.47 20.32 -16.13
CA ASN A 86 -5.02 21.59 -15.67
C ASN A 86 -4.14 22.32 -14.65
N ALA A 87 -2.84 22.00 -14.57
CA ALA A 87 -1.95 22.53 -13.54
C ALA A 87 -1.95 24.06 -13.43
N LYS A 88 -2.17 24.79 -14.54
CA LYS A 88 -2.26 26.26 -14.53
C LYS A 88 -3.41 26.78 -13.66
N GLN A 89 -4.51 26.04 -13.56
CA GLN A 89 -5.66 26.41 -12.73
C GLN A 89 -5.34 26.32 -11.23
N LEU A 90 -4.39 25.46 -10.83
CA LEU A 90 -3.94 25.32 -9.43
C LEU A 90 -3.23 26.56 -8.87
N ASP A 91 -2.83 27.51 -9.71
CA ASP A 91 -2.33 28.82 -9.27
C ASP A 91 -3.46 29.78 -8.87
N LYS A 92 -4.70 29.48 -9.27
CA LYS A 92 -5.89 30.26 -8.99
C LYS A 92 -7.02 29.35 -8.47
N PRO A 93 -6.96 28.94 -7.19
CA PRO A 93 -7.92 28.00 -6.60
C PRO A 93 -9.39 28.40 -6.75
N HIS A 94 -9.68 29.71 -6.75
CA HIS A 94 -11.02 30.28 -6.90
C HIS A 94 -11.55 30.29 -8.35
N GLU A 95 -10.68 30.07 -9.34
CA GLU A 95 -11.05 29.98 -10.77
C GLU A 95 -11.06 28.52 -11.26
N CYS A 96 -10.82 27.53 -10.38
CA CYS A 96 -10.85 26.11 -10.74
C CYS A 96 -12.29 25.66 -11.00
N ASP A 97 -12.49 24.93 -12.10
CA ASP A 97 -13.75 24.24 -12.38
C ASP A 97 -14.04 23.13 -11.36
N GLU A 98 -15.30 22.70 -11.29
CA GLU A 98 -15.75 21.65 -10.35
C GLU A 98 -14.96 20.36 -10.56
N ASP A 99 -14.69 20.00 -11.81
CA ASP A 99 -13.90 18.82 -12.19
C ASP A 99 -12.47 18.85 -11.65
N THR A 100 -11.79 20.00 -11.66
CA THR A 100 -10.45 20.14 -11.07
C THR A 100 -10.53 20.18 -9.56
N GLN A 101 -11.53 20.85 -8.97
CA GLN A 101 -11.73 20.87 -7.52
C GLN A 101 -11.97 19.46 -6.96
N GLU A 102 -12.78 18.65 -7.65
CA GLU A 102 -13.01 17.25 -7.31
C GLU A 102 -11.70 16.44 -7.37
N ALA A 103 -10.91 16.59 -8.43
CA ALA A 103 -9.63 15.91 -8.54
C ALA A 103 -8.62 16.33 -7.46
N VAL A 104 -8.60 17.62 -7.06
CA VAL A 104 -7.79 18.10 -5.94
C VAL A 104 -8.26 17.44 -4.65
N ALA A 105 -9.57 17.49 -4.35
CA ALA A 105 -10.14 16.89 -3.15
C ALA A 105 -9.88 15.38 -3.08
N GLY A 106 -10.07 14.66 -4.19
CA GLY A 106 -9.82 13.23 -4.33
C GLY A 106 -8.36 12.85 -4.08
N VAL A 107 -7.40 13.61 -4.62
CA VAL A 107 -5.96 13.40 -4.34
C VAL A 107 -5.63 13.65 -2.87
N MET A 108 -6.20 14.69 -2.27
CA MET A 108 -5.99 15.00 -0.84
C MET A 108 -6.58 13.94 0.07
N PHE A 109 -7.77 13.41 -0.27
CA PHE A 109 -8.38 12.27 0.40
C PHE A 109 -7.50 11.03 0.30
N ALA A 110 -7.15 10.61 -0.93
CA ALA A 110 -6.36 9.42 -1.21
C ALA A 110 -5.00 9.41 -0.50
N ALA A 111 -4.37 10.58 -0.32
CA ALA A 111 -3.10 10.71 0.40
C ALA A 111 -3.17 10.23 1.87
N GLY A 112 -4.35 10.10 2.48
CA GLY A 112 -4.53 9.51 3.80
C GLY A 112 -4.59 7.98 3.80
N TRP A 113 -4.94 7.37 2.67
CA TRP A 113 -5.20 5.94 2.53
C TRP A 113 -4.04 5.20 1.85
N CYS A 114 -3.34 5.87 0.94
CA CYS A 114 -2.29 5.28 0.13
C CYS A 114 -0.89 5.53 0.73
N GLY A 115 -0.51 4.75 1.75
CA GLY A 115 0.85 4.79 2.31
C GLY A 115 1.96 4.41 1.31
N GLU A 116 1.61 3.66 0.26
CA GLU A 116 2.51 3.27 -0.82
C GLU A 116 2.81 4.43 -1.80
N LEU A 117 2.10 5.56 -1.70
CA LEU A 117 2.22 6.72 -2.58
C LEU A 117 2.59 7.99 -1.77
N PRO A 118 3.82 8.08 -1.23
CA PRO A 118 4.23 9.23 -0.42
C PRO A 118 4.20 10.55 -1.21
N GLU A 119 4.31 10.51 -2.55
CA GLU A 119 4.13 11.66 -3.43
C GLU A 119 2.79 12.36 -3.22
N LEU A 120 1.70 11.61 -3.02
CA LEU A 120 0.36 12.18 -2.80
C LEU A 120 0.30 12.91 -1.46
N LEU A 121 1.00 12.40 -0.44
CA LEU A 121 1.12 13.07 0.86
C LEU A 121 1.84 14.43 0.72
N PHE A 122 2.94 14.48 -0.02
CA PHE A 122 3.63 15.74 -0.30
C PHE A 122 2.78 16.69 -1.15
N ALA A 123 2.06 16.16 -2.15
CA ALA A 123 1.15 16.96 -2.97
C ALA A 123 0.02 17.56 -2.12
N ARG A 124 -0.60 16.78 -1.22
CA ARG A 124 -1.62 17.25 -0.28
C ARG A 124 -1.15 18.44 0.52
N ASN A 125 0.05 18.38 1.10
CA ASN A 125 0.58 19.49 1.90
C ASN A 125 0.72 20.79 1.07
N ILE A 126 1.08 20.67 -0.21
CA ILE A 126 1.17 21.85 -1.10
C ILE A 126 -0.22 22.35 -1.50
N LEU A 127 -1.16 21.44 -1.76
CA LEU A 127 -2.54 21.77 -2.12
C LEU A 127 -3.29 22.41 -0.93
N GLU A 128 -3.07 21.97 0.30
CA GLU A 128 -3.61 22.58 1.51
C GLU A 128 -3.16 24.05 1.65
N ASN A 129 -1.89 24.33 1.36
CA ASN A 129 -1.38 25.71 1.35
C ASN A 129 -2.02 26.59 0.26
N LYS A 130 -2.60 26.00 -0.79
CA LYS A 130 -3.23 26.70 -1.91
C LYS A 130 -4.74 26.86 -1.73
N PHE A 131 -5.43 25.77 -1.41
CA PHE A 131 -6.90 25.69 -1.30
C PHE A 131 -7.41 26.00 0.11
N GLY A 132 -6.52 26.04 1.10
CA GLY A 132 -6.85 26.34 2.49
C GLY A 132 -7.06 25.10 3.36
N GLY A 133 -6.93 25.29 4.67
CA GLY A 133 -7.07 24.22 5.66
C GLY A 133 -8.47 23.63 5.75
N ASP A 134 -9.52 24.44 5.61
CA ASP A 134 -10.91 23.96 5.67
C ASP A 134 -11.21 23.02 4.50
N PHE A 135 -10.76 23.38 3.30
CA PHE A 135 -10.87 22.50 2.12
C PHE A 135 -10.11 21.20 2.32
N ALA A 136 -8.88 21.27 2.86
CA ALA A 136 -8.07 20.09 3.16
C ALA A 136 -8.72 19.17 4.20
N MET A 137 -9.35 19.75 5.22
CA MET A 137 -10.06 19.03 6.28
C MET A 137 -11.29 18.32 5.72
N MET A 138 -12.13 19.00 4.94
CA MET A 138 -13.29 18.39 4.29
C MET A 138 -12.86 17.25 3.36
N ALA A 139 -11.85 17.48 2.52
CA ALA A 139 -11.29 16.46 1.65
C ALA A 139 -10.77 15.25 2.44
N LYS A 140 -10.08 15.46 3.57
CA LYS A 140 -9.60 14.38 4.44
C LYS A 140 -10.74 13.53 5.02
N HIS A 141 -11.89 14.14 5.32
CA HIS A 141 -13.07 13.43 5.81
C HIS A 141 -13.90 12.78 4.70
N GLY A 142 -13.52 12.93 3.43
CA GLY A 142 -14.29 12.41 2.31
C GLY A 142 -15.59 13.17 2.09
N THR A 143 -15.65 14.45 2.46
CA THR A 143 -16.83 15.31 2.31
C THR A 143 -16.53 16.48 1.37
N GLY A 144 -17.57 17.23 0.99
CA GLY A 144 -17.44 18.35 0.07
C GLY A 144 -17.30 17.87 -1.38
N ALA A 145 -16.19 18.23 -2.02
CA ALA A 145 -15.94 17.94 -3.44
C ALA A 145 -15.32 16.56 -3.70
N VAL A 146 -15.23 15.66 -2.70
CA VAL A 146 -14.67 14.32 -2.92
C VAL A 146 -15.72 13.42 -3.57
N ASP A 147 -15.34 12.71 -4.63
CA ASP A 147 -16.18 11.68 -5.25
C ASP A 147 -16.62 10.62 -4.22
N PRO A 148 -17.93 10.46 -3.99
CA PRO A 148 -18.46 9.44 -3.09
C PRO A 148 -18.03 8.02 -3.45
N MET A 149 -17.78 7.74 -4.74
CA MET A 149 -17.29 6.44 -5.18
C MET A 149 -15.90 6.17 -4.61
N LEU A 150 -14.98 7.13 -4.68
CA LEU A 150 -13.64 7.01 -4.11
C LEU A 150 -13.72 6.76 -2.59
N VAL A 151 -14.60 7.49 -1.89
CA VAL A 151 -14.83 7.28 -0.45
C VAL A 151 -15.37 5.89 -0.17
N TRP A 152 -16.35 5.42 -0.95
CA TRP A 152 -16.91 4.08 -0.80
C TRP A 152 -15.88 2.98 -1.06
N LYS A 153 -14.97 3.16 -2.03
CA LYS A 153 -13.93 2.17 -2.32
C LYS A 153 -12.94 2.00 -1.16
N PHE A 154 -12.62 3.07 -0.44
CA PHE A 154 -11.71 3.01 0.72
C PHE A 154 -12.43 2.67 2.04
N SER A 155 -13.63 3.18 2.25
CA SER A 155 -14.35 3.14 3.54
C SER A 155 -15.58 2.22 3.56
N GLY A 156 -16.03 1.72 2.41
CA GLY A 156 -17.28 0.99 2.27
C GLY A 156 -17.34 -0.31 3.06
N ASN A 157 -18.56 -0.71 3.44
CA ASN A 157 -18.78 -1.94 4.20
C ASN A 157 -18.52 -3.19 3.34
N LYS A 158 -17.33 -3.76 3.52
CA LYS A 158 -16.84 -4.98 2.86
C LYS A 158 -17.55 -6.25 3.33
N ARG A 159 -18.34 -6.18 4.41
CA ARG A 159 -19.09 -7.31 5.00
C ARG A 159 -20.46 -7.52 4.36
N ASN A 160 -20.81 -6.75 3.32
CA ASN A 160 -22.09 -6.93 2.63
C ASN A 160 -22.18 -8.35 2.03
N MET A 161 -23.07 -9.16 2.59
CA MET A 161 -23.27 -10.55 2.20
C MET A 161 -23.75 -10.72 0.77
N GLU A 162 -24.48 -9.75 0.22
CA GLU A 162 -24.91 -9.78 -1.18
C GLU A 162 -23.72 -9.66 -2.14
N LEU A 163 -22.78 -8.75 -1.84
CA LEU A 163 -21.54 -8.61 -2.61
C LEU A 163 -20.67 -9.87 -2.52
N LYS A 164 -20.53 -10.44 -1.31
CA LYS A 164 -19.77 -11.68 -1.09
C LYS A 164 -20.39 -12.84 -1.87
N LYS A 165 -21.71 -13.01 -1.80
CA LYS A 165 -22.45 -14.03 -2.58
C LYS A 165 -22.24 -13.83 -4.08
N LYS A 166 -22.26 -12.58 -4.57
CA LYS A 166 -22.02 -12.27 -5.99
C LYS A 166 -20.62 -12.68 -6.44
N VAL A 167 -19.58 -12.28 -5.71
CA VAL A 167 -18.19 -12.64 -6.03
C VAL A 167 -17.96 -14.15 -6.01
N VAL A 168 -18.50 -14.84 -4.99
CA VAL A 168 -18.42 -16.31 -4.92
C VAL A 168 -19.11 -16.96 -6.12
N LYS A 169 -20.28 -16.46 -6.56
CA LYS A 169 -20.97 -16.97 -7.76
C LYS A 169 -20.16 -16.77 -9.03
N GLU A 170 -19.54 -15.60 -9.19
CA GLU A 170 -18.69 -15.29 -10.35
C GLU A 170 -17.50 -16.24 -10.43
N ILE A 171 -16.75 -16.41 -9.32
CA ILE A 171 -15.60 -17.32 -9.25
C ILE A 171 -16.04 -18.77 -9.46
N ALA A 172 -17.19 -19.18 -8.90
CA ALA A 172 -17.74 -20.52 -9.11
C ALA A 172 -18.04 -20.79 -10.58
N ALA A 173 -18.64 -19.82 -11.28
CA ALA A 173 -18.96 -19.93 -12.70
C ALA A 173 -17.69 -20.05 -13.55
N GLU A 174 -16.64 -19.26 -13.26
CA GLU A 174 -15.34 -19.33 -13.94
C GLU A 174 -14.67 -20.71 -13.79
N ASN A 175 -14.91 -21.38 -12.67
CA ASN A 175 -14.31 -22.67 -12.32
C ASN A 175 -15.25 -23.88 -12.55
N ASN A 176 -16.44 -23.68 -13.14
CA ASN A 176 -17.47 -24.70 -13.36
C ASN A 176 -17.93 -25.44 -12.09
N ILE A 177 -18.00 -24.73 -10.96
CA ILE A 177 -18.45 -25.26 -9.67
C ILE A 177 -19.91 -24.86 -9.44
N GLN A 178 -20.77 -25.81 -9.07
CA GLN A 178 -22.14 -25.50 -8.65
C GLN A 178 -22.15 -25.05 -7.18
N VAL A 179 -22.68 -23.86 -6.91
CA VAL A 179 -22.78 -23.32 -5.55
C VAL A 179 -24.24 -23.08 -5.19
N ASN A 180 -24.65 -23.65 -4.06
CA ASN A 180 -25.98 -23.46 -3.50
C ASN A 180 -25.87 -22.68 -2.18
N PHE A 181 -26.50 -21.51 -2.12
CA PHE A 181 -26.49 -20.65 -0.93
C PHE A 181 -27.70 -20.89 0.00
N SER A 182 -28.61 -21.81 -0.36
CA SER A 182 -29.85 -22.06 0.37
C SER A 182 -29.63 -22.66 1.76
N GLU A 183 -28.46 -23.23 2.03
CA GLU A 183 -28.09 -23.79 3.34
C GLU A 183 -27.50 -22.74 4.30
N PHE A 184 -27.14 -21.55 3.82
CA PHE A 184 -26.65 -20.46 4.65
C PHE A 184 -27.81 -19.59 5.15
N SER A 185 -28.35 -19.97 6.32
CA SER A 185 -29.29 -19.12 7.05
C SER A 185 -28.55 -17.91 7.62
N GLU A 186 -29.12 -16.73 7.40
CA GLU A 186 -28.58 -15.44 7.81
C GLU A 186 -28.52 -15.35 9.34
N VAL A 187 -27.33 -15.56 9.91
CA VAL A 187 -27.06 -15.03 11.25
C VAL A 187 -26.70 -13.56 11.02
N ALA A 188 -27.70 -12.70 11.10
CA ALA A 188 -27.51 -11.26 11.11
C ALA A 188 -26.62 -10.89 12.31
N GLU A 189 -25.35 -10.60 12.06
CA GLU A 189 -24.58 -9.82 13.03
C GLU A 189 -25.22 -8.43 13.07
N GLN A 190 -25.88 -8.14 14.20
CA GLN A 190 -26.48 -6.86 14.48
C GLN A 190 -25.36 -5.80 14.55
N ASP A 191 -25.44 -4.80 13.68
CA ASP A 191 -24.67 -3.56 13.79
C ASP A 191 -25.12 -2.82 15.06
N GLY A 192 -24.49 -3.16 16.19
CA GLY A 192 -24.53 -2.39 17.42
C GLY A 192 -23.41 -1.37 17.43
N CYS A 193 -23.74 -0.11 17.14
CA CYS A 193 -22.88 1.03 17.45
C CYS A 193 -22.82 1.20 18.97
N ASP A 194 -21.73 0.78 19.61
CA ASP A 194 -21.36 1.23 20.95
C ASP A 194 -19.89 1.64 21.01
N ASN A 195 -19.67 2.93 21.27
CA ASN A 195 -18.39 3.51 21.67
C ASN A 195 -18.11 3.16 23.14
N MET A 196 -16.92 2.62 23.46
CA MET A 196 -15.93 3.27 24.35
C MET A 196 -14.70 2.38 24.67
N PRO A 197 -13.58 2.98 25.10
CA PRO A 197 -12.24 2.41 25.00
C PRO A 197 -11.78 1.74 26.29
N HIS A 198 -10.79 0.83 26.18
CA HIS A 198 -9.62 0.89 27.05
C HIS A 198 -8.41 0.14 26.46
N HIS A 199 -7.26 0.82 26.61
CA HIS A 199 -5.89 0.39 26.33
C HIS A 199 -5.53 -1.04 26.81
N GLN A 200 -4.74 -1.75 26.00
CA GLN A 200 -3.53 -2.39 26.50
C GLN A 200 -2.46 -2.49 25.41
N GLU A 201 -1.32 -1.83 25.65
CA GLU A 201 -0.11 -1.92 24.84
C GLU A 201 0.38 -3.37 24.75
N LEU A 202 0.66 -3.85 23.53
CA LEU A 202 1.53 -5.00 23.34
C LEU A 202 2.67 -4.62 22.39
N ASN A 203 3.85 -4.60 22.99
CA ASN A 203 5.14 -4.19 22.46
C ASN A 203 5.66 -5.30 21.52
N HIS A 204 5.56 -5.10 20.21
CA HIS A 204 6.07 -6.06 19.22
C HIS A 204 7.54 -5.76 18.87
N LYS A 205 8.46 -6.32 19.64
CA LYS A 205 9.82 -6.64 19.20
C LYS A 205 10.12 -8.08 19.55
N ALA A 206 10.02 -8.97 18.55
CA ALA A 206 10.84 -10.17 18.33
C ALA A 206 10.02 -11.23 17.59
N ILE A 207 10.07 -11.24 16.26
CA ILE A 207 9.97 -12.49 15.50
C ILE A 207 10.94 -12.36 14.32
N TYR A 208 12.17 -12.82 14.54
CA TYR A 208 12.99 -13.58 13.58
C TYR A 208 14.23 -14.06 14.36
N GLN A 209 14.10 -15.21 15.02
CA GLN A 209 15.25 -16.03 15.39
C GLN A 209 14.98 -17.43 14.83
N ILE A 210 15.77 -17.77 13.82
CA ILE A 210 15.89 -19.11 13.26
C ILE A 210 16.94 -19.80 14.12
N ASP A 211 16.54 -20.86 14.81
CA ASP A 211 17.42 -21.73 15.56
C ASP A 211 18.26 -22.58 14.59
N MET A 212 19.58 -22.52 14.74
CA MET A 212 20.50 -23.54 14.26
C MET A 212 21.25 -24.11 15.48
N ASP A 213 20.90 -25.37 15.73
CA ASP A 213 21.57 -26.47 16.39
C ASP A 213 23.08 -26.36 16.69
N GLY A 214 23.46 -26.80 17.90
CA GLY A 214 24.84 -26.98 18.32
C GLY A 214 24.99 -27.42 19.77
N SER A 215 24.89 -28.73 19.99
CA SER A 215 25.10 -29.44 21.25
C SER A 215 26.42 -29.13 21.96
N SER A 216 26.40 -29.22 23.29
CA SER A 216 27.33 -29.96 24.18
C SER A 216 27.83 -29.20 25.43
N GLU A 217 27.45 -29.79 26.57
CA GLU A 217 28.24 -30.08 27.78
C GLU A 217 28.79 -28.96 28.70
N SER A 218 28.13 -28.88 29.87
CA SER A 218 28.66 -28.92 31.24
C SER A 218 29.88 -28.07 31.65
N GLY A 219 29.74 -27.35 32.77
CA GLY A 219 30.90 -26.90 33.55
C GLY A 219 30.57 -25.84 34.59
N SER A 220 30.35 -26.27 35.83
CA SER A 220 30.21 -25.42 37.01
C SER A 220 31.56 -24.84 37.47
N GLY A 221 31.56 -23.56 37.83
CA GLY A 221 32.14 -23.11 39.10
C GLY A 221 33.60 -22.67 39.16
N HIS A 222 33.75 -21.55 39.87
CA HIS A 222 34.91 -21.08 40.65
C HIS A 222 35.92 -20.12 40.00
N SER A 223 36.23 -19.09 40.78
CA SER A 223 36.84 -17.80 40.46
C SER A 223 38.38 -17.80 40.62
N PRO A 224 39.08 -16.65 40.60
CA PRO A 224 40.21 -16.33 39.72
C PRO A 224 41.56 -16.37 40.51
N PRO A 225 42.75 -15.84 40.11
CA PRO A 225 42.93 -14.42 39.77
C PRO A 225 44.17 -14.00 38.91
N HIS A 226 44.29 -12.67 38.70
CA HIS A 226 45.51 -11.85 38.69
C HIS A 226 46.59 -12.03 37.59
N ASP A 227 46.73 -11.01 36.72
CA ASP A 227 47.83 -10.00 36.75
C ASP A 227 48.40 -9.58 35.37
N GLU A 228 48.37 -8.25 35.21
CA GLU A 228 49.34 -7.34 34.57
C GLU A 228 49.55 -7.31 33.05
N ASP A 229 49.51 -6.07 32.56
CA ASP A 229 49.80 -5.52 31.22
C ASP A 229 51.29 -5.71 30.78
N PRO A 230 51.83 -4.92 29.83
CA PRO A 230 51.69 -4.99 28.38
C PRO A 230 53.08 -5.12 27.71
N CYS A 231 53.20 -5.48 26.43
CA CYS A 231 54.38 -5.13 25.63
C CYS A 231 54.10 -5.15 24.13
N ASP A 232 54.25 -3.96 23.53
CA ASP A 232 54.60 -3.72 22.13
C ASP A 232 55.77 -4.59 21.67
N ILE A 233 55.73 -5.14 20.45
CA ILE A 233 56.87 -5.24 19.52
C ILE A 233 56.35 -5.21 18.06
N SER A 234 56.56 -4.06 17.43
CA SER A 234 56.99 -3.75 16.06
C SER A 234 56.98 -4.79 14.92
N ASP A 235 56.64 -4.25 13.74
CA ASP A 235 57.19 -4.50 12.39
C ASP A 235 56.87 -5.81 11.65
N PHE A 236 56.06 -5.70 10.58
CA PHE A 236 56.49 -6.22 9.28
C PHE A 236 55.75 -5.56 8.09
N ASP A 237 56.52 -5.44 7.02
CA ASP A 237 56.41 -4.58 5.85
C ASP A 237 55.43 -5.10 4.76
N GLY A 238 54.96 -4.16 3.93
CA GLY A 238 55.13 -4.31 2.49
C GLY A 238 54.03 -4.99 1.66
N SER A 239 53.25 -4.12 1.02
CA SER A 239 53.08 -4.09 -0.45
C SER A 239 52.15 -5.08 -1.19
N LYS A 240 51.25 -4.42 -1.94
CA LYS A 240 50.83 -4.63 -3.35
C LYS A 240 49.41 -5.14 -3.63
N SER A 241 48.72 -4.23 -4.32
CA SER A 241 47.52 -4.37 -5.11
C SER A 241 47.70 -5.32 -6.30
N VAL A 242 46.71 -6.19 -6.54
CA VAL A 242 46.44 -6.80 -7.84
C VAL A 242 44.92 -6.93 -8.00
N GLN A 243 44.36 -6.28 -9.02
CA GLN A 243 43.02 -6.56 -9.54
C GLN A 243 43.08 -7.66 -10.60
N PRO A 244 42.01 -8.45 -10.79
CA PRO A 244 41.77 -9.09 -12.08
C PRO A 244 40.42 -8.76 -12.72
N LYS A 245 40.57 -8.48 -14.02
CA LYS A 245 39.62 -8.17 -15.09
C LYS A 245 38.55 -9.22 -15.37
N GLU A 246 37.42 -8.72 -15.87
CA GLU A 246 36.27 -9.39 -16.48
C GLU A 246 36.64 -10.40 -17.58
N LYS A 247 35.87 -11.49 -17.66
CA LYS A 247 35.83 -12.40 -18.82
C LYS A 247 34.41 -12.41 -19.41
N LYS A 248 34.28 -11.95 -20.65
CA LYS A 248 33.08 -12.13 -21.49
C LYS A 248 33.09 -13.53 -22.12
N ALA A 249 31.98 -14.25 -22.02
CA ALA A 249 31.76 -15.53 -22.69
C ALA A 249 30.88 -15.33 -23.93
N THR A 250 31.36 -15.79 -25.09
CA THR A 250 30.64 -15.85 -26.36
C THR A 250 30.03 -17.25 -26.52
N ILE A 251 28.71 -17.33 -26.71
CA ILE A 251 27.99 -18.58 -27.00
C ILE A 251 27.88 -18.74 -28.52
N SER A 252 28.38 -19.85 -29.04
CA SER A 252 28.25 -20.25 -30.46
C SER A 252 27.19 -21.34 -30.58
N VAL A 253 26.22 -21.09 -31.47
CA VAL A 253 25.12 -21.98 -31.83
C VAL A 253 25.62 -23.02 -32.83
N ARG A 254 25.27 -24.30 -32.64
CA ARG A 254 25.45 -25.33 -33.68
C ARG A 254 24.22 -26.23 -33.77
N THR A 255 23.57 -26.14 -34.93
CA THR A 255 22.51 -27.02 -35.43
C THR A 255 23.07 -28.34 -35.93
N ARG A 256 22.39 -29.44 -35.63
CA ARG A 256 21.97 -30.46 -36.59
C ARG A 256 20.86 -31.30 -35.99
#